data_AF-R7HA50-F1
#
_entry.id   AF-R7HA50-F1
#
_cell.length_a   1.000
_cell.length_b   1.000
_cell.length_c   1.000
_cell.angle_alpha   90.00
_cell.angle_beta   90.00
_cell.angle_gamma   90.00
#
_symmetry.space_group_name_H-M   'P 1'
#
loop_
_entity.id
_entity.type
_entity.pdbx_description
1 polymer ?
#
loop_
_entity_poly.entity_id
_entity_poly.type
_entity_poly.pdbx_seq_one_letter_code
_entity_poly.pdbx_strand_id
1 'polypeptide(L)'
;MCYDENGHMVKDWTGNADGKYYFDTKTGAMAKGITTIDGVKYRFDEATETLVQTADSREDFPEHAHVYILSSIEEATCTTDGRKIYTCSCGDSYSERIAATGHEWKNEGPIRMDWTYSDGPDDAGHVSTVAYVADVTLCGTCFYYYGLQDEGFPTRYLKHVYETQKKHGAYTVQGVDAVFDLLSCTKCGRYKRGDFAFYEYWTTVDMNHPVSVKLNEEQIKELGLVPGKDKEY
;
A
#
# COMPACT_ATOMS: atom_id res chain seq x y z
N MET A 1 -22.13 -39.25 48.02
CA MET A 1 -21.69 -39.01 49.41
C MET A 1 -20.78 -40.15 49.78
N CYS A 2 -19.50 -39.87 50.00
CA CYS A 2 -18.48 -40.87 50.31
C CYS A 2 -18.24 -40.88 51.82
N TYR A 3 -18.33 -42.06 52.44
CA TYR A 3 -18.09 -42.26 53.87
C TYR A 3 -16.83 -43.11 54.01
N ASP A 4 -15.99 -42.81 55.01
CA ASP A 4 -14.83 -43.65 55.33
C ASP A 4 -15.24 -45.03 55.87
N GLU A 5 -14.28 -45.94 56.07
CA GLU A 5 -14.53 -47.29 56.60
C GLU A 5 -15.19 -47.31 58.00
N ASN A 6 -15.26 -46.16 58.67
CA ASN A 6 -15.90 -45.97 59.97
C ASN A 6 -17.23 -45.20 59.88
N GLY A 7 -17.74 -44.92 58.68
CA GLY A 7 -19.01 -44.24 58.46
C GLY A 7 -18.97 -42.71 58.62
N HIS A 8 -17.80 -42.09 58.70
CA HIS A 8 -17.69 -40.63 58.73
C HIS A 8 -17.66 -40.05 57.32
N MET A 9 -18.41 -38.97 57.11
CA MET A 9 -18.45 -38.25 55.84
C MET A 9 -17.08 -37.63 55.57
N VAL A 10 -16.45 -38.01 54.45
CA VAL A 10 -15.15 -37.44 54.05
C VAL A 10 -15.36 -35.97 53.71
N LYS A 11 -14.61 -35.11 54.41
CA LYS A 11 -14.58 -33.67 54.23
C LYS A 11 -13.12 -33.30 54.02
N ASP A 12 -12.85 -32.38 53.11
CA ASP A 12 -11.50 -31.99 52.69
C ASP A 12 -10.87 -32.94 51.64
N TRP A 13 -9.61 -32.69 51.28
CA TRP A 13 -8.85 -33.46 50.31
C TRP A 13 -8.77 -34.95 50.65
N THR A 14 -9.06 -35.79 49.67
CA THR A 14 -8.88 -37.25 49.78
C THR A 14 -8.32 -37.82 48.48
N GLY A 15 -7.75 -39.01 48.52
CA GLY A 15 -7.22 -39.64 47.32
C GLY A 15 -6.91 -41.12 47.52
N ASN A 16 -7.12 -41.88 46.46
CA ASN A 16 -6.86 -43.32 46.39
C ASN A 16 -5.88 -43.61 45.23
N ALA A 17 -5.67 -44.89 44.92
CA ALA A 17 -4.85 -45.32 43.78
C ALA A 17 -5.32 -44.72 42.43
N ASP A 18 -6.61 -44.36 42.33
CA ASP A 18 -7.25 -43.85 41.12
C ASP A 18 -7.19 -42.31 40.97
N GLY A 19 -6.76 -41.56 42.00
CA GLY A 19 -6.56 -40.12 41.91
C GLY A 19 -6.91 -39.33 43.17
N LYS A 20 -6.83 -38.00 43.08
CA LYS A 20 -7.13 -37.05 44.18
C LYS A 20 -8.47 -36.35 43.94
N TYR A 21 -9.23 -36.13 45.00
CA TYR A 21 -10.56 -35.53 45.02
C TYR A 21 -10.65 -34.50 46.14
N TYR A 22 -11.62 -33.59 46.05
CA TYR A 22 -11.90 -32.63 47.11
C TYR A 22 -13.40 -32.59 47.44
N PHE A 23 -13.72 -32.69 48.73
CA PHE A 23 -15.08 -32.59 49.25
C PHE A 23 -15.22 -31.31 50.08
N ASP A 24 -16.21 -30.49 49.72
CA ASP A 24 -16.52 -29.24 50.41
C ASP A 24 -16.74 -29.49 51.91
N THR A 25 -16.01 -28.76 52.74
CA THR A 25 -15.97 -29.01 54.20
C THR A 25 -17.28 -28.65 54.91
N LYS A 26 -18.14 -27.83 54.27
CA LYS A 26 -19.43 -27.39 54.82
C LYS A 26 -20.58 -28.32 54.41
N THR A 27 -20.58 -28.77 53.16
CA THR A 27 -21.71 -29.47 52.54
C THR A 27 -21.41 -30.94 52.22
N GLY A 28 -20.13 -31.33 52.14
CA GLY A 28 -19.70 -32.65 51.68
C GLY A 28 -19.89 -32.88 50.18
N ALA A 29 -20.17 -31.83 49.40
CA ALA A 29 -20.29 -31.92 47.94
C ALA A 29 -18.90 -32.04 47.30
N MET A 30 -18.77 -32.86 46.26
CA MET A 30 -17.49 -33.03 45.57
C MET A 30 -17.26 -31.91 44.55
N ALA A 31 -16.04 -31.39 44.48
CA ALA A 31 -15.65 -30.37 43.51
C ALA A 31 -15.70 -30.91 42.07
N LYS A 32 -16.13 -30.05 41.14
CA LYS A 32 -16.22 -30.34 39.70
C LYS A 32 -15.73 -29.13 38.90
N GLY A 33 -15.15 -29.38 37.72
CA GLY A 33 -14.66 -28.32 36.85
C GLY A 33 -13.60 -27.44 37.52
N ILE A 34 -13.60 -26.14 37.24
CA ILE A 34 -12.67 -25.19 37.86
C ILE A 34 -13.25 -24.77 39.22
N THR A 35 -12.60 -25.19 40.31
CA THR A 35 -13.00 -24.87 41.69
C THR A 35 -11.89 -24.12 42.41
N THR A 36 -12.24 -23.06 43.14
CA THR A 36 -11.27 -22.32 43.99
C THR A 36 -11.35 -22.84 45.42
N ILE A 37 -10.24 -23.36 45.94
CA ILE A 37 -10.12 -23.90 47.30
C ILE A 37 -9.01 -23.13 47.99
N ASP A 38 -9.32 -22.49 49.13
CA ASP A 38 -8.38 -21.64 49.90
C ASP A 38 -7.63 -20.59 49.06
N GLY A 39 -8.31 -20.01 48.07
CA GLY A 39 -7.75 -18.99 47.18
C GLY A 39 -6.92 -19.53 46.01
N VAL A 40 -6.79 -20.84 45.86
CA VAL A 40 -6.07 -21.51 44.78
C VAL A 40 -7.05 -22.19 43.82
N LYS A 41 -6.90 -21.98 42.51
CA LYS A 41 -7.71 -22.64 41.47
C LYS A 41 -7.21 -24.07 41.22
N TYR A 42 -8.15 -25.02 41.19
CA TYR A 42 -7.91 -26.41 40.84
C TYR A 42 -8.89 -26.84 39.74
N ARG A 43 -8.44 -27.68 38.81
CA ARG A 43 -9.31 -28.28 37.80
C ARG A 43 -9.56 -29.75 38.13
N PHE A 44 -10.83 -30.09 38.29
CA PHE A 44 -11.32 -31.45 38.42
C PHE A 44 -11.99 -31.86 37.11
N ASP A 45 -11.68 -33.06 36.63
CA ASP A 45 -12.32 -33.67 35.46
C ASP A 45 -13.83 -33.83 35.71
N GLU A 46 -14.69 -33.38 34.79
CA GLU A 46 -16.14 -33.40 35.05
C GLU A 46 -16.77 -34.80 35.00
N ALA A 47 -16.11 -35.77 34.35
CA ALA A 47 -16.62 -37.13 34.18
C ALA A 47 -16.17 -38.08 35.29
N THR A 48 -14.92 -37.94 35.73
CA THR A 48 -14.28 -38.80 36.74
C THR A 48 -14.11 -38.09 38.08
N GLU A 49 -14.33 -36.77 38.12
CA GLU A 49 -14.28 -35.92 39.32
C GLU A 49 -12.88 -35.85 39.96
N THR A 50 -11.89 -36.36 39.24
CA THR A 50 -10.49 -36.47 39.65
C THR A 50 -9.77 -35.15 39.40
N LEU A 51 -8.90 -34.73 40.33
CA LEU A 51 -8.01 -33.59 40.15
C LEU A 51 -7.07 -33.86 38.97
N VAL A 52 -7.15 -33.02 37.93
CA VAL A 52 -6.31 -33.16 36.73
C VAL A 52 -5.14 -32.18 36.70
N GLN A 53 -5.23 -31.04 37.41
CA GLN A 53 -4.18 -30.03 37.37
C GLN A 53 -4.29 -29.03 38.54
N THR A 54 -3.15 -28.56 39.02
CA THR A 54 -2.99 -27.62 40.15
C THR A 54 -2.39 -26.29 39.68
N ALA A 55 -2.75 -25.16 40.29
CA ALA A 55 -2.27 -23.82 39.91
C ALA A 55 -0.75 -23.60 39.87
N ASP A 56 0.07 -24.52 40.40
CA ASP A 56 1.54 -24.46 40.33
C ASP A 56 2.10 -24.81 38.93
N SER A 57 1.28 -25.39 38.05
CA SER A 57 1.59 -25.43 36.62
C SER A 57 1.35 -24.04 36.05
N ARG A 58 2.40 -23.39 35.55
CA ARG A 58 2.43 -22.03 34.95
C ARG A 58 1.48 -21.78 33.75
N GLU A 59 0.51 -22.66 33.50
CA GLU A 59 -0.50 -22.51 32.47
C GLU A 59 -1.85 -22.17 33.12
N ASP A 60 -2.35 -20.98 32.80
CA ASP A 60 -3.65 -20.50 33.25
C ASP A 60 -4.75 -21.44 32.74
N PHE A 61 -5.72 -21.73 33.60
CA PHE A 61 -6.84 -22.58 33.23
C PHE A 61 -7.79 -21.79 32.35
N PRO A 62 -8.01 -22.16 31.07
CA PRO A 62 -8.99 -21.46 30.25
C PRO A 62 -10.37 -21.61 30.90
N GLU A 63 -10.92 -20.49 31.38
CA GLU A 63 -12.18 -20.42 32.15
C GLU A 63 -13.37 -20.97 31.36
N HIS A 64 -13.28 -20.91 30.02
CA HIS A 64 -14.23 -21.50 29.08
C HIS A 64 -13.50 -21.86 27.78
N ALA A 65 -14.14 -22.67 26.93
CA ALA A 65 -13.65 -22.90 25.58
C ALA A 65 -13.97 -21.69 24.70
N HIS A 66 -12.95 -21.08 24.09
CA HIS A 66 -13.18 -19.95 23.19
C HIS A 66 -13.86 -20.40 21.90
N VAL A 67 -15.11 -19.97 21.73
CA VAL A 67 -15.81 -20.02 20.44
C VAL A 67 -15.76 -18.62 19.85
N TYR A 68 -14.97 -18.46 18.80
CA TYR A 68 -14.77 -17.19 18.13
C TYR A 68 -15.72 -17.05 16.94
N ILE A 69 -16.51 -15.98 16.94
CA ILE A 69 -17.48 -15.68 15.88
C ILE A 69 -17.05 -14.37 15.20
N LEU A 70 -17.26 -14.28 13.88
CA LEU A 70 -16.97 -13.07 13.12
C LEU A 70 -17.80 -11.90 13.67
N SER A 71 -17.12 -10.90 14.22
CA SER A 71 -17.74 -9.74 14.87
C SER A 71 -17.83 -8.55 13.92
N SER A 72 -16.78 -8.28 13.14
CA SER A 72 -16.76 -7.19 12.17
C SER A 72 -15.74 -7.43 11.07
N ILE A 73 -15.93 -6.71 9.96
CA ILE A 73 -15.00 -6.68 8.85
C ILE A 73 -14.62 -5.22 8.63
N GLU A 74 -13.33 -4.96 8.63
CA GLU A 74 -12.74 -3.73 8.10
C GLU A 74 -12.22 -4.06 6.71
N GLU A 75 -12.87 -3.52 5.67
CA GLU A 75 -12.53 -3.82 4.29
C GLU A 75 -11.16 -3.26 3.91
N ALA A 76 -10.44 -4.00 3.06
CA ALA A 76 -9.16 -3.55 2.52
C ALA A 76 -9.35 -2.45 1.47
N THR A 77 -8.39 -1.52 1.38
CA THR A 77 -8.34 -0.50 0.32
C THR A 77 -7.24 -0.83 -0.69
N CYS A 78 -6.93 0.09 -1.62
CA CYS A 78 -5.82 -0.10 -2.56
C CYS A 78 -4.46 -0.20 -1.85
N THR A 79 -4.25 0.55 -0.76
CA THR A 79 -2.95 0.70 -0.09
C THR A 79 -2.96 0.25 1.38
N THR A 80 -4.13 0.07 1.99
CA THR A 80 -4.26 -0.31 3.39
C THR A 80 -4.90 -1.68 3.49
N ASP A 81 -4.29 -2.56 4.27
CA ASP A 81 -4.88 -3.86 4.60
C ASP A 81 -6.18 -3.69 5.39
N GLY A 82 -7.13 -4.57 5.12
CA GLY A 82 -8.31 -4.77 5.96
C GLY A 82 -8.06 -5.83 7.02
N ARG A 83 -9.08 -6.13 7.82
CA ARG A 83 -9.05 -7.24 8.77
C ARG A 83 -10.44 -7.77 9.09
N LYS A 84 -10.52 -9.07 9.35
CA LYS A 84 -11.67 -9.71 10.00
C LYS A 84 -11.40 -9.79 11.49
N ILE A 85 -12.36 -9.37 12.30
CA ILE A 85 -12.25 -9.42 13.76
C ILE A 85 -13.17 -10.51 14.27
N TYR A 86 -12.61 -11.44 15.04
CA TYR A 86 -13.34 -12.54 15.65
C TYR A 86 -13.35 -12.36 17.16
N THR A 87 -14.54 -12.41 17.76
CA THR A 87 -14.73 -12.12 19.18
C THR A 87 -15.43 -13.30 19.85
N CYS A 88 -14.95 -13.66 21.04
CA CYS A 88 -15.59 -14.62 21.91
C CYS A 88 -16.53 -13.89 22.88
N SER A 89 -17.56 -14.56 23.39
CA SER A 89 -18.51 -13.98 24.34
C SER A 89 -17.88 -13.47 25.64
N CYS A 90 -16.67 -13.94 25.99
CA CYS A 90 -15.89 -13.43 27.12
C CYS A 90 -15.24 -12.05 26.87
N GLY A 91 -15.23 -11.57 25.63
CA GLY A 91 -14.58 -10.32 25.22
C GLY A 91 -13.21 -10.50 24.56
N ASP A 92 -12.61 -11.70 24.61
CA ASP A 92 -11.36 -11.98 23.89
C ASP A 92 -11.56 -11.89 22.39
N SER A 93 -10.56 -11.36 21.69
CA SER A 93 -10.61 -11.25 20.23
C SER A 93 -9.26 -11.50 19.59
N TYR A 94 -9.31 -11.97 18.34
CA TYR A 94 -8.17 -11.99 17.44
C TYR A 94 -8.59 -11.43 16.08
N SER A 95 -7.61 -11.11 15.25
CA SER A 95 -7.87 -10.61 13.90
C SER A 95 -7.11 -11.39 12.85
N GLU A 96 -7.73 -11.55 11.68
CA GLU A 96 -7.11 -12.08 10.48
C GLU A 96 -6.93 -10.95 9.46
N ARG A 97 -5.74 -10.86 8.87
CA ARG A 97 -5.40 -9.84 7.86
C ARG A 97 -6.12 -10.10 6.55
N ILE A 98 -6.67 -9.04 5.94
CA ILE A 98 -7.09 -8.99 4.55
C ILE A 98 -6.07 -8.11 3.81
N ALA A 99 -5.30 -8.68 2.89
CA ALA A 99 -4.30 -7.91 2.16
C ALA A 99 -4.93 -6.76 1.38
N ALA A 100 -4.22 -5.63 1.28
CA ALA A 100 -4.58 -4.52 0.42
C ALA A 100 -4.86 -5.01 -1.01
N THR A 101 -5.90 -4.46 -1.61
CA THR A 101 -6.40 -4.89 -2.93
C THR A 101 -5.48 -4.50 -4.08
N GLY A 102 -4.55 -3.57 -3.84
CA GLY A 102 -3.67 -3.01 -4.85
C GLY A 102 -4.40 -2.06 -5.81
N HIS A 103 -3.63 -1.53 -6.75
CA HIS A 103 -4.14 -0.60 -7.75
C HIS A 103 -4.48 -1.31 -9.06
N GLU A 104 -5.63 -0.96 -9.60
CA GLU A 104 -6.05 -1.31 -10.95
C GLU A 104 -5.98 -0.06 -11.83
N TRP A 105 -5.08 -0.08 -12.81
CA TRP A 105 -4.69 1.11 -13.57
C TRP A 105 -5.39 1.17 -14.93
N LYS A 106 -6.00 2.32 -15.22
CA LYS A 106 -6.52 2.68 -16.54
C LYS A 106 -5.58 3.70 -17.18
N ASN A 107 -5.25 3.49 -18.46
CA ASN A 107 -4.46 4.45 -19.23
C ASN A 107 -5.38 5.57 -19.76
N GLU A 108 -5.12 6.80 -19.34
CA GLU A 108 -5.81 8.02 -19.78
C GLU A 108 -5.12 8.69 -20.97
N GLY A 109 -3.99 8.15 -21.41
CA GLY A 109 -3.17 8.65 -22.50
C GLY A 109 -2.17 9.73 -22.06
N PRO A 110 -1.57 10.43 -23.03
CA PRO A 110 -0.48 11.37 -22.78
C PRO A 110 -1.02 12.71 -22.28
N ILE A 111 -1.25 12.78 -20.97
CA ILE A 111 -1.74 13.98 -20.28
C ILE A 111 -0.60 14.60 -19.50
N ARG A 112 -0.31 15.89 -19.73
CA ARG A 112 0.61 16.65 -18.88
C ARG A 112 -0.03 16.90 -17.52
N MET A 113 0.56 16.32 -16.49
CA MET A 113 0.19 16.53 -15.10
C MET A 113 1.44 16.86 -14.29
N ASP A 114 1.36 17.92 -13.50
CA ASP A 114 2.42 18.37 -12.61
C ASP A 114 1.89 18.37 -11.18
N TRP A 115 2.48 17.52 -10.35
CA TRP A 115 2.14 17.38 -8.93
C TRP A 115 3.16 18.04 -8.02
N THR A 116 4.17 18.74 -8.57
CA THR A 116 5.20 19.45 -7.80
C THR A 116 4.60 20.41 -6.76
N TYR A 117 3.41 20.95 -7.06
CA TYR A 117 2.68 21.89 -6.19
C TYR A 117 1.31 21.37 -5.71
N SER A 118 1.02 20.06 -5.88
CA SER A 118 -0.29 19.45 -5.58
C SER A 118 -0.16 18.33 -4.51
N ASP A 119 -1.07 17.35 -4.49
CA ASP A 119 -1.22 16.23 -3.53
C ASP A 119 0.00 15.31 -3.31
N GLY A 120 1.21 15.74 -3.69
CA GLY A 120 2.46 15.00 -3.58
C GLY A 120 2.78 14.17 -4.83
N PRO A 121 3.91 13.44 -4.82
CA PRO A 121 4.25 12.56 -5.93
C PRO A 121 3.19 11.48 -6.12
N ASP A 122 3.15 10.95 -7.34
CA ASP A 122 2.27 9.87 -7.72
C ASP A 122 2.61 8.54 -6.99
N ASP A 123 1.84 7.46 -7.21
CA ASP A 123 2.07 6.18 -6.52
C ASP A 123 3.42 5.50 -6.84
N ALA A 124 4.12 5.98 -7.88
CA ALA A 124 5.45 5.52 -8.25
C ALA A 124 6.56 6.52 -7.84
N GLY A 125 6.22 7.59 -7.13
CA GLY A 125 7.17 8.60 -6.65
C GLY A 125 7.49 9.71 -7.65
N HIS A 126 6.83 9.76 -8.81
CA HIS A 126 7.07 10.82 -9.79
C HIS A 126 6.29 12.10 -9.46
N VAL A 127 6.94 13.23 -9.68
CA VAL A 127 6.32 14.55 -9.47
C VAL A 127 5.59 15.09 -10.69
N SER A 128 5.72 14.45 -11.87
CA SER A 128 5.04 14.87 -13.10
C SER A 128 4.94 13.73 -14.12
N THR A 129 4.04 13.82 -15.11
CA THR A 129 4.04 12.98 -16.33
C THR A 129 4.95 13.52 -17.44
N VAL A 130 5.78 14.52 -17.16
CA VAL A 130 6.81 15.01 -18.08
C VAL A 130 8.18 15.00 -17.43
N ALA A 131 9.21 14.93 -18.27
CA ALA A 131 10.60 15.10 -17.85
C ALA A 131 11.38 15.80 -18.96
N TYR A 132 12.14 16.81 -18.56
CA TYR A 132 13.08 17.53 -19.42
C TYR A 132 14.19 16.58 -19.88
N VAL A 133 14.55 16.65 -21.16
CA VAL A 133 15.58 15.76 -21.76
C VAL A 133 16.63 16.48 -22.59
N ALA A 134 16.31 17.62 -23.18
CA ALA A 134 17.22 18.34 -24.07
C ALA A 134 16.79 19.80 -24.25
N ASP A 135 17.67 20.59 -24.86
CA ASP A 135 17.35 21.91 -25.39
C ASP A 135 17.40 21.90 -26.91
N VAL A 136 16.46 22.61 -27.54
CA VAL A 136 16.45 22.88 -28.98
C VAL A 136 16.48 24.37 -29.25
N THR A 137 17.13 24.75 -30.34
CA THR A 137 17.14 26.14 -30.79
C THR A 137 16.12 26.34 -31.89
N LEU A 138 15.30 27.38 -31.74
CA LEU A 138 14.23 27.72 -32.66
C LEU A 138 14.41 29.16 -33.18
N CYS A 139 13.83 29.45 -34.33
CA CYS A 139 13.69 30.82 -34.80
C CYS A 139 12.78 31.62 -33.85
N GLY A 140 13.24 32.76 -33.31
CA GLY A 140 12.45 33.55 -32.36
C GLY A 140 11.23 34.25 -32.95
N THR A 141 11.06 34.26 -34.28
CA THR A 141 9.90 34.90 -34.93
C THR A 141 8.88 33.91 -35.50
N CYS A 142 9.32 32.75 -35.98
CA CYS A 142 8.42 31.78 -36.62
C CYS A 142 8.57 30.35 -36.06
N PHE A 143 9.40 30.17 -35.04
CA PHE A 143 9.62 28.91 -34.33
C PHE A 143 10.05 27.74 -35.22
N TYR A 144 10.71 28.07 -36.34
CA TYR A 144 11.36 27.08 -37.18
C TYR A 144 12.47 26.38 -36.39
N TYR A 145 12.51 25.06 -36.49
CA TYR A 145 13.46 24.22 -35.79
C TYR A 145 14.86 24.35 -36.40
N TYR A 146 15.81 24.92 -35.64
CA TYR A 146 17.23 24.88 -35.98
C TYR A 146 17.95 23.68 -35.35
N GLY A 147 17.34 23.00 -34.39
CA GLY A 147 17.94 21.87 -33.69
C GLY A 147 19.04 22.28 -32.72
N LEU A 148 20.10 21.49 -32.64
CA LEU A 148 21.20 21.72 -31.69
C LEU A 148 22.04 22.94 -32.08
N GLN A 149 22.72 23.57 -31.11
CA GLN A 149 23.79 24.54 -31.38
C GLN A 149 25.12 23.81 -31.63
N ASP A 150 25.12 22.95 -32.64
CA ASP A 150 26.28 22.19 -33.10
C ASP A 150 27.03 22.92 -34.23
N GLU A 151 28.04 22.27 -34.82
CA GLU A 151 28.79 22.81 -35.96
C GLU A 151 27.90 23.06 -37.20
N GLY A 152 26.77 22.37 -37.33
CA GLY A 152 25.80 22.53 -38.42
C GLY A 152 24.80 23.66 -38.20
N PHE A 153 24.70 24.20 -36.99
CA PHE A 153 23.76 25.26 -36.63
C PHE A 153 23.86 26.50 -37.53
N PRO A 154 25.05 27.07 -37.83
CA PRO A 154 25.15 28.25 -38.68
C PRO A 154 24.55 28.02 -40.07
N THR A 155 24.72 26.82 -40.63
CA THR A 155 24.16 26.47 -41.93
C THR A 155 22.63 26.40 -41.88
N ARG A 156 22.06 25.73 -40.87
CA ARG A 156 20.59 25.64 -40.70
C ARG A 156 19.96 27.01 -40.44
N TYR A 157 20.60 27.83 -39.61
CA TYR A 157 20.20 29.19 -39.31
C TYR A 157 20.20 30.07 -40.57
N LEU A 158 21.31 30.15 -41.30
CA LEU A 158 21.44 31.00 -42.48
C LEU A 158 20.49 30.54 -43.60
N LYS A 159 20.37 29.22 -43.81
CA LYS A 159 19.44 28.66 -44.81
C LYS A 159 18.02 29.18 -44.58
N HIS A 160 17.52 29.07 -43.36
CA HIS A 160 16.19 29.57 -43.00
C HIS A 160 16.04 31.08 -43.19
N VAL A 161 17.01 31.87 -42.72
CA VAL A 161 16.94 33.34 -42.80
C VAL A 161 16.95 33.82 -44.26
N TYR A 162 17.78 33.22 -45.12
CA TYR A 162 17.87 33.61 -46.53
C TYR A 162 16.70 33.13 -47.38
N GLU A 163 16.22 31.90 -47.17
CA GLU A 163 15.13 31.32 -47.97
C GLU A 163 13.78 32.00 -47.74
N THR A 164 13.55 32.52 -46.52
CA THR A 164 12.27 33.12 -46.13
C THR A 164 12.14 34.61 -46.51
N GLN A 165 13.26 35.28 -46.82
CA GLN A 165 13.34 36.74 -47.08
C GLN A 165 12.63 37.64 -46.05
N LYS A 166 12.32 37.12 -44.86
CA LYS A 166 11.65 37.85 -43.77
C LYS A 166 12.70 38.37 -42.78
N LYS A 167 12.34 39.41 -42.03
CA LYS A 167 13.14 39.83 -40.86
C LYS A 167 12.95 38.80 -39.75
N HIS A 168 13.81 37.78 -39.73
CA HIS A 168 13.91 36.87 -38.61
C HIS A 168 14.77 37.55 -37.54
N GLY A 169 14.18 37.79 -36.37
CA GLY A 169 14.88 38.25 -35.18
C GLY A 169 15.78 37.16 -34.60
N ALA A 170 16.35 37.42 -33.42
CA ALA A 170 17.19 36.48 -32.67
C ALA A 170 16.57 35.06 -32.57
N TYR A 171 17.41 34.05 -32.33
CA TYR A 171 16.95 32.70 -32.01
C TYR A 171 16.57 32.58 -30.53
N THR A 172 15.74 31.59 -30.21
CA THR A 172 15.37 31.24 -28.83
C THR A 172 15.74 29.80 -28.54
N VAL A 173 16.03 29.49 -27.28
CA VAL A 173 16.24 28.13 -26.79
C VAL A 173 14.97 27.67 -26.09
N GLN A 174 14.53 26.46 -26.39
CA GLN A 174 13.33 25.86 -25.83
C GLN A 174 13.64 24.47 -25.29
N GLY A 175 13.16 24.18 -24.08
CA GLY A 175 13.27 22.84 -23.50
C GLY A 175 12.40 21.83 -24.24
N VAL A 176 12.99 20.67 -24.54
CA VAL A 176 12.31 19.47 -24.97
C VAL A 176 12.01 18.64 -23.72
N ASP A 177 10.74 18.37 -23.52
CA ASP A 177 10.31 17.35 -22.59
C ASP A 177 10.05 16.08 -23.36
N ALA A 178 10.06 14.96 -22.67
CA ALA A 178 9.17 13.91 -23.09
C ALA A 178 8.02 13.69 -22.13
N VAL A 179 6.96 13.21 -22.74
CA VAL A 179 5.64 13.03 -22.17
C VAL A 179 5.42 11.54 -21.96
N PHE A 180 4.82 11.24 -20.83
CA PHE A 180 4.41 9.90 -20.46
C PHE A 180 2.88 9.85 -20.35
N ASP A 181 2.35 8.65 -20.49
CA ASP A 181 0.95 8.41 -20.22
C ASP A 181 0.61 8.65 -18.74
N LEU A 182 -0.62 9.09 -18.50
CA LEU A 182 -1.20 9.18 -17.17
C LEU A 182 -2.00 7.90 -16.91
N LEU A 183 -1.64 7.17 -15.84
CA LEU A 183 -2.41 6.03 -15.37
C LEU A 183 -3.25 6.45 -14.17
N SER A 184 -4.57 6.24 -14.23
CA SER A 184 -5.51 6.53 -13.15
C SER A 184 -5.97 5.22 -12.50
N CYS A 185 -6.06 5.19 -11.17
CA CYS A 185 -6.59 4.04 -10.46
C CYS A 185 -8.12 4.09 -10.47
N THR A 186 -8.75 3.04 -11.01
CA THR A 186 -10.22 2.97 -11.18
C THR A 186 -10.98 2.87 -9.85
N LYS A 187 -10.29 2.60 -8.74
CA LYS A 187 -10.88 2.37 -7.41
C LYS A 187 -10.70 3.52 -6.44
N CYS A 188 -9.52 4.14 -6.42
CA CYS A 188 -9.16 5.16 -5.42
C CYS A 188 -8.82 6.53 -5.98
N GLY A 189 -8.85 6.72 -7.31
CA GLY A 189 -8.57 8.00 -7.96
C GLY A 189 -7.11 8.45 -7.90
N ARG A 190 -6.21 7.62 -7.37
CA ARG A 190 -4.77 7.88 -7.42
C ARG A 190 -4.23 7.81 -8.85
N TYR A 191 -3.08 8.44 -9.06
CA TYR A 191 -2.43 8.48 -10.35
C TYR A 191 -1.02 7.89 -10.29
N LYS A 192 -0.50 7.48 -11.44
CA LYS A 192 0.93 7.27 -11.66
C LYS A 192 1.33 7.54 -13.10
N ARG A 193 2.60 7.87 -13.31
CA ARG A 193 3.29 7.93 -14.60
C ARG A 193 3.26 6.54 -15.24
N GLY A 194 2.84 6.50 -16.49
CA GLY A 194 2.83 5.31 -17.33
C GLY A 194 4.01 5.28 -18.29
N ASP A 195 3.78 4.66 -19.45
CA ASP A 195 4.79 4.47 -20.47
C ASP A 195 5.12 5.77 -21.19
N PHE A 196 6.30 5.81 -21.80
CA PHE A 196 6.71 6.93 -22.67
C PHE A 196 5.76 7.04 -23.86
N ALA A 197 5.33 8.27 -24.17
CA ALA A 197 4.48 8.55 -25.33
C ALA A 197 5.25 9.21 -26.48
N PHE A 198 5.84 10.38 -26.24
CA PHE A 198 6.59 11.14 -27.27
C PHE A 198 7.45 12.26 -26.64
N TYR A 199 8.33 12.84 -27.45
CA TYR A 199 9.03 14.09 -27.15
C TYR A 199 8.25 15.28 -27.71
N GLU A 200 8.23 16.38 -26.96
CA GLU A 200 7.68 17.63 -27.44
C GLU A 200 8.41 18.84 -26.86
N TYR A 201 8.30 19.96 -27.56
CA TYR A 201 8.59 21.27 -26.99
C TYR A 201 7.35 22.16 -27.12
N TRP A 202 7.27 23.16 -26.26
CA TRP A 202 6.20 24.14 -26.31
C TRP A 202 6.67 25.42 -26.98
N THR A 203 5.84 25.95 -27.86
CA THR A 203 6.06 27.22 -28.54
C THR A 203 4.83 28.09 -28.40
N THR A 204 4.94 29.38 -28.67
CA THR A 204 3.79 30.29 -28.70
C THR A 204 3.55 30.74 -30.12
N VAL A 205 2.33 30.64 -30.63
CA VAL A 205 2.00 31.28 -31.93
C VAL A 205 1.71 32.77 -31.72
N ASP A 206 1.27 33.12 -30.50
CA ASP A 206 1.16 34.47 -29.93
C ASP A 206 1.27 34.40 -28.39
N MET A 207 1.26 35.54 -27.70
CA MET A 207 1.46 35.61 -26.23
C MET A 207 0.47 34.78 -25.39
N ASN A 208 -0.64 34.31 -25.96
CA ASN A 208 -1.72 33.66 -25.20
C ASN A 208 -1.99 32.21 -25.62
N HIS A 209 -1.40 31.73 -26.72
CA HIS A 209 -1.69 30.40 -27.26
C HIS A 209 -0.41 29.54 -27.33
N PRO A 210 -0.06 28.86 -26.22
CA PRO A 210 1.00 27.86 -26.24
C PRO A 210 0.54 26.65 -27.07
N VAL A 211 1.43 26.17 -27.94
CA VAL A 211 1.23 25.03 -28.82
C VAL A 211 2.34 24.02 -28.54
N SER A 212 1.94 22.77 -28.30
CA SER A 212 2.87 21.65 -28.26
C SER A 212 3.24 21.23 -29.68
N VAL A 213 4.53 21.03 -29.91
CA VAL A 213 5.07 20.46 -31.13
C VAL A 213 5.79 19.15 -30.80
N LYS A 214 5.26 18.05 -31.33
CA LYS A 214 5.88 16.73 -31.21
C LYS A 214 7.09 16.64 -32.13
N LEU A 215 8.20 16.10 -31.61
CA LEU A 215 9.37 15.85 -32.43
C LEU A 215 9.11 14.67 -33.38
N ASN A 216 9.65 14.78 -34.59
CA ASN A 216 9.71 13.68 -35.53
C ASN A 216 10.96 12.81 -35.31
N GLU A 217 11.04 11.68 -36.02
CA GLU A 217 12.13 10.70 -35.87
C GLU A 217 13.52 11.30 -36.18
N GLU A 218 13.62 12.19 -37.17
CA GLU A 218 14.89 12.83 -37.54
C GLU A 218 15.39 13.75 -36.43
N GLN A 219 14.49 14.53 -35.84
CA GLN A 219 14.80 15.43 -34.72
C GLN A 219 15.20 14.64 -33.47
N ILE A 220 14.47 13.56 -33.15
CA ILE A 220 14.81 12.67 -32.02
C ILE A 220 16.23 12.10 -32.20
N LYS A 221 16.54 11.64 -33.41
CA LYS A 221 17.86 11.09 -33.75
C LYS A 221 18.96 12.16 -33.69
N GLU A 222 18.69 13.37 -34.17
CA GLU A 222 19.62 14.50 -34.08
C GLU A 222 19.98 14.82 -32.63
N LEU A 223 18.98 14.80 -31.75
CA LEU A 223 19.16 15.04 -30.32
C LEU A 223 19.81 13.87 -29.56
N GLY A 224 20.04 12.73 -30.22
CA GLY A 224 20.59 11.53 -29.58
C GLY A 224 19.67 10.92 -28.53
N LEU A 225 18.36 11.20 -28.60
CA LEU A 225 17.37 10.72 -27.65
C LEU A 225 16.95 9.27 -27.95
N VAL A 226 16.75 8.49 -26.89
CA VAL A 226 16.30 7.10 -26.92
C VAL A 226 14.94 6.98 -26.20
N PRO A 227 13.84 6.83 -26.96
CA PRO A 227 12.49 6.66 -26.42
C PRO A 227 12.43 5.72 -25.20
N GLY A 228 11.96 6.26 -24.08
CA GLY A 228 11.78 5.51 -22.83
C GLY A 228 13.03 5.27 -21.99
N LYS A 229 14.23 5.71 -22.40
CA LYS A 229 15.47 5.54 -21.62
C LYS A 229 16.09 6.84 -21.11
N ASP A 230 15.73 7.99 -21.66
CA ASP A 230 16.42 9.25 -21.38
C ASP A 230 16.05 9.92 -20.04
N LYS A 231 15.44 9.21 -19.08
CA LYS A 231 14.64 9.84 -18.01
C LYS A 231 14.55 9.10 -16.66
N GLU A 232 15.56 8.34 -16.26
CA GLU A 232 15.55 7.68 -14.93
C GLU A 232 15.82 8.65 -13.74
N TYR A 233 15.42 9.93 -13.81
CA TYR A 233 15.59 10.89 -12.71
C TYR A 233 14.26 11.44 -12.20
#